data_AF-A0A359M6Q2-F1
#
_entry.id   AF-A0A359M6Q2-F1
#
_cell.length_a   1.000
_cell.length_b   1.000
_cell.length_c   1.000
_cell.angle_alpha   90.00
_cell.angle_beta   90.00
_cell.angle_gamma   90.00
#
_symmetry.space_group_name_H-M   'P 1'
#
loop_
_entity.id
_entity.type
_entity.pdbx_description
1 polymer ?
#
loop_
_entity_poly.entity_id
_entity_poly.type
_entity_poly.pdbx_seq_one_letter_code
_entity_poly.pdbx_strand_id
1 'polypeptide(L)'
;MKKINLIILVFSLLVFLSSCSLLKPDKIDYNIESFDRLFDDTIQKSLTVKITEAEWDNLDIVMLDYFAQYGNFRTDFYAKADFVYQDPTGTFTVENIGFRTRGNMSRVRIQEDDGTLNLSNFKISFHHDFDLEENAELKNRTVFNLEELDMKANRNYEGTYITEKFSLDLFNAFDVFAAQTTLANLYIEIGGISNYYGVYTLFEPIDEQFLKRRLDKDENDGNLYKSLWQNFGPAALRTITDNNAIGIKDESVNYRPAYDLKTNKKVPDHTELKDFINNINSLNGDAFEAYIEDNFEVDMMLRLLAIGVLLGNPDDYRAMGNNYY
;
A
#
# COMPACT_ATOMS: atom_id res chain seq x y z
N MET A 1 64.29 -52.32 33.87
CA MET A 1 64.55 -51.37 34.97
C MET A 1 64.74 -49.97 34.39
N LYS A 2 63.95 -48.99 34.88
CA LYS A 2 64.05 -47.53 34.71
C LYS A 2 63.80 -47.00 33.27
N LYS A 3 63.12 -45.88 33.01
CA LYS A 3 62.23 -44.95 33.72
C LYS A 3 61.60 -44.03 32.63
N ILE A 4 60.28 -43.84 32.66
CA ILE A 4 59.48 -42.60 32.47
C ILE A 4 60.08 -41.41 31.69
N ASN A 5 59.35 -40.92 30.68
CA ASN A 5 58.94 -39.51 30.40
C ASN A 5 58.29 -39.48 28.99
N LEU A 6 56.96 -39.40 28.81
CA LEU A 6 56.07 -38.23 28.83
C LEU A 6 56.62 -36.98 28.09
N ILE A 7 56.26 -36.80 26.82
CA ILE A 7 55.99 -35.50 26.20
C ILE A 7 54.79 -35.63 25.24
N ILE A 8 53.86 -34.69 25.40
CA ILE A 8 52.61 -34.46 24.69
C ILE A 8 52.86 -33.51 23.50
N LEU A 9 52.29 -33.81 22.31
CA LEU A 9 51.92 -32.82 21.27
C LEU A 9 50.99 -33.54 20.25
N VAL A 10 49.68 -33.58 20.45
CA VAL A 10 48.63 -32.65 19.96
C VAL A 10 48.58 -32.47 18.44
N PHE A 11 47.58 -33.17 17.87
CA PHE A 11 46.66 -32.84 16.78
C PHE A 11 47.15 -32.30 15.42
N SER A 12 46.87 -33.09 14.37
CA SER A 12 46.20 -32.59 13.17
C SER A 12 45.39 -33.72 12.53
N LEU A 13 44.18 -33.96 13.06
CA LEU A 13 43.17 -34.75 12.36
C LEU A 13 42.41 -33.78 11.44
N LEU A 14 42.72 -33.79 10.15
CA LEU A 14 41.90 -33.14 9.13
C LEU A 14 40.53 -33.82 9.12
N VAL A 15 39.55 -33.17 9.74
CA VAL A 15 38.14 -33.49 9.50
C VAL A 15 37.75 -32.75 8.23
N PHE A 16 37.54 -33.50 7.16
CA PHE A 16 36.74 -33.06 6.01
C PHE A 16 35.31 -32.79 6.50
N LEU A 17 35.03 -31.55 6.90
CA LEU A 17 33.67 -31.06 6.97
C LEU A 17 33.27 -30.71 5.54
N SER A 18 32.57 -31.64 4.89
CA SER A 18 31.71 -31.34 3.75
C SER A 18 30.86 -30.13 4.13
N SER A 19 31.05 -29.02 3.42
CA SER A 19 30.13 -27.90 3.40
C SER A 19 28.83 -28.38 2.78
N CYS A 20 27.98 -29.01 3.61
CA CYS A 20 26.56 -29.09 3.33
C CYS A 20 26.07 -27.66 3.46
N SER A 21 26.12 -26.91 2.35
CA SER A 21 25.31 -25.71 2.20
C SER A 21 23.89 -26.18 2.45
N LEU A 22 23.35 -25.88 3.63
CA LEU A 22 21.93 -25.85 3.87
C LEU A 22 21.35 -25.00 2.75
N LEU A 23 20.82 -25.66 1.72
CA LEU A 23 19.90 -25.06 0.78
C LEU A 23 18.82 -24.46 1.69
N LYS A 24 18.84 -23.13 1.83
CA LYS A 24 17.62 -22.44 2.28
C LYS A 24 16.55 -22.95 1.32
N PRO A 25 15.45 -23.54 1.80
CA PRO A 25 14.37 -23.91 0.91
C PRO A 25 14.05 -22.65 0.09
N ASP A 26 14.02 -22.79 -1.24
CA ASP A 26 13.60 -21.71 -2.11
C ASP A 26 12.31 -21.14 -1.52
N LYS A 27 12.25 -19.80 -1.38
CA LYS A 27 11.02 -19.15 -0.91
C LYS A 27 9.89 -19.67 -1.80
N ILE A 28 8.90 -20.31 -1.18
CA ILE A 28 7.68 -20.69 -1.89
C ILE A 28 7.12 -19.39 -2.48
N ASP A 29 7.06 -19.33 -3.80
CA ASP A 29 6.44 -18.20 -4.48
C ASP A 29 4.92 -18.37 -4.38
N TYR A 30 4.31 -17.55 -3.54
CA TYR A 30 2.87 -17.52 -3.32
C TYR A 30 2.15 -16.57 -4.29
N ASN A 31 2.86 -16.05 -5.30
CA ASN A 31 2.29 -15.17 -6.30
C ASN A 31 1.52 -15.93 -7.37
N ILE A 32 0.32 -15.44 -7.70
CA ILE A 32 -0.56 -16.08 -8.70
C ILE A 32 -0.30 -15.56 -10.12
N GLU A 33 -0.04 -14.27 -10.29
CA GLU A 33 0.11 -13.63 -11.61
C GLU A 33 1.16 -12.52 -11.58
N SER A 34 1.71 -12.17 -12.73
CA SER A 34 2.76 -11.14 -12.83
C SER A 34 2.22 -9.72 -12.74
N PHE A 35 3.00 -8.81 -12.15
CA PHE A 35 2.71 -7.37 -12.13
C PHE A 35 2.42 -6.79 -13.53
N ASP A 36 3.25 -7.15 -14.51
CA ASP A 36 3.15 -6.64 -15.88
C ASP A 36 1.84 -7.00 -16.57
N ARG A 37 1.26 -8.18 -16.26
CA ARG A 37 -0.03 -8.57 -16.82
C ARG A 37 -1.16 -7.63 -16.39
N LEU A 38 -1.14 -7.16 -15.14
CA LEU A 38 -2.15 -6.21 -14.66
C LEU A 38 -1.96 -4.85 -15.32
N PHE A 39 -0.73 -4.34 -15.35
CA PHE A 39 -0.43 -2.96 -15.76
C PHE A 39 -0.12 -2.79 -17.26
N ASP A 40 -0.40 -3.79 -18.09
CA ASP A 40 -0.35 -3.66 -19.55
C ASP A 40 -1.55 -2.87 -20.08
N ASP A 41 -1.37 -1.57 -20.34
CA ASP A 41 -2.40 -0.68 -20.88
C ASP A 41 -2.85 -1.02 -22.31
N THR A 42 -2.13 -1.89 -23.04
CA THR A 42 -2.54 -2.31 -24.38
C THR A 42 -3.67 -3.35 -24.36
N ILE A 43 -3.96 -3.89 -23.17
CA ILE A 43 -4.91 -4.98 -22.98
C ILE A 43 -6.16 -4.48 -22.24
N GLN A 44 -7.32 -4.68 -22.86
CA GLN A 44 -8.60 -4.55 -22.17
C GLN A 44 -8.74 -5.68 -21.15
N LYS A 45 -9.07 -5.31 -19.91
CA LYS A 45 -9.22 -6.22 -18.79
C LYS A 45 -10.49 -5.94 -17.99
N SER A 46 -11.02 -6.99 -17.36
CA SER A 46 -12.21 -6.95 -16.53
C SER A 46 -11.92 -7.62 -15.19
N LEU A 47 -12.42 -7.02 -14.12
CA LEU A 47 -12.35 -7.52 -12.76
C LEU A 47 -13.78 -7.77 -12.28
N THR A 48 -14.03 -8.94 -11.69
CA THR A 48 -15.29 -9.24 -11.02
C THR A 48 -15.00 -9.57 -9.56
N VAL A 49 -15.59 -8.82 -8.64
CA VAL A 49 -15.65 -9.21 -7.23
C VAL A 49 -16.95 -9.98 -7.02
N LYS A 50 -16.87 -11.21 -6.54
CA LYS A 50 -18.03 -12.04 -6.21
C LYS A 50 -18.22 -12.05 -4.71
N ILE A 51 -19.33 -11.53 -4.23
CA ILE A 51 -19.65 -11.40 -2.82
C ILE A 51 -21.04 -11.96 -2.55
N THR A 52 -21.17 -12.70 -1.45
CA THR A 52 -22.48 -13.22 -1.06
C THR A 52 -23.39 -12.06 -0.60
N GLU A 53 -24.69 -12.23 -0.70
CA GLU A 53 -25.66 -11.25 -0.19
C GLU A 53 -25.42 -10.96 1.30
N ALA A 54 -25.15 -12.01 2.09
CA ALA A 54 -24.86 -11.88 3.52
C ALA A 54 -23.59 -11.05 3.82
N GLU A 55 -22.50 -11.24 3.06
CA GLU A 55 -21.26 -10.47 3.23
C GLU A 55 -21.43 -9.01 2.78
N TRP A 56 -22.21 -8.77 1.73
CA TRP A 56 -22.54 -7.43 1.26
C TRP A 56 -23.41 -6.66 2.28
N ASP A 57 -24.45 -7.31 2.81
CA ASP A 57 -25.31 -6.75 3.86
C ASP A 57 -24.52 -6.47 5.14
N ASN A 58 -23.61 -7.37 5.52
CA ASN A 58 -22.74 -7.16 6.68
C ASN A 58 -21.82 -5.95 6.48
N LEU A 59 -21.24 -5.77 5.28
CA LEU A 59 -20.44 -4.58 4.97
C LEU A 59 -21.28 -3.30 5.10
N ASP A 60 -22.53 -3.30 4.62
CA ASP A 60 -23.43 -2.15 4.73
C ASP A 60 -23.77 -1.82 6.19
N ILE A 61 -24.08 -2.85 7.00
CA ILE A 61 -24.35 -2.70 8.44
C ILE A 61 -23.14 -2.10 9.17
N VAL A 62 -21.94 -2.64 8.95
CA VAL A 62 -20.71 -2.12 9.58
C VAL A 62 -20.45 -0.67 9.17
N MET A 63 -20.74 -0.32 7.92
CA MET A 63 -20.62 1.07 7.45
C MET A 63 -21.63 2.00 8.15
N LEU A 64 -22.89 1.57 8.30
CA LEU A 64 -23.92 2.31 9.03
C LEU A 64 -23.56 2.49 10.52
N ASP A 65 -23.08 1.44 11.17
CA ASP A 65 -22.64 1.49 12.57
C ASP A 65 -21.46 2.46 12.76
N TYR A 66 -20.47 2.39 11.86
CA TYR A 66 -19.34 3.33 11.88
C TYR A 66 -19.80 4.78 11.67
N PHE A 67 -20.79 5.00 10.80
CA PHE A 67 -21.40 6.32 10.61
C PHE A 67 -22.16 6.80 11.84
N ALA A 68 -22.94 5.95 12.49
CA ALA A 68 -23.64 6.29 13.72
C ALA A 68 -22.66 6.69 14.84
N GLN A 69 -21.48 6.06 14.88
CA GLN A 69 -20.45 6.34 15.88
C GLN A 69 -19.60 7.58 15.56
N TYR A 70 -19.19 7.77 14.29
CA TYR A 70 -18.17 8.75 13.91
C TYR A 70 -18.60 9.76 12.83
N GLY A 71 -19.84 9.69 12.35
CA GLY A 71 -20.41 10.63 11.37
C GLY A 71 -19.82 10.52 9.97
N ASN A 72 -19.18 9.40 9.62
CA ASN A 72 -18.61 9.14 8.30
C ASN A 72 -18.55 7.62 8.04
N PHE A 73 -18.26 7.18 6.81
CA PHE A 73 -18.26 5.76 6.44
C PHE A 73 -16.85 5.13 6.35
N ARG A 74 -15.87 5.62 7.13
CA ARG A 74 -14.45 5.28 6.94
C ARG A 74 -13.92 4.06 7.70
N THR A 75 -14.74 3.00 7.83
CA THR A 75 -14.31 1.68 8.31
C THR A 75 -13.40 0.95 7.30
N ASP A 76 -12.50 0.11 7.77
CA ASP A 76 -11.56 -0.73 7.05
C ASP A 76 -11.93 -2.21 7.20
N PHE A 77 -13.12 -2.49 7.73
CA PHE A 77 -13.72 -3.81 7.71
C PHE A 77 -13.67 -4.41 6.30
N TYR A 78 -13.09 -5.60 6.19
CA TYR A 78 -13.03 -6.39 4.96
C TYR A 78 -14.14 -7.44 4.99
N ALA A 79 -15.05 -7.35 4.03
CA ALA A 79 -16.00 -8.42 3.75
C ALA A 79 -15.31 -9.53 2.94
N LYS A 80 -15.76 -10.77 3.12
CA LYS A 80 -15.23 -11.92 2.40
C LYS A 80 -15.82 -12.00 0.99
N ALA A 81 -14.96 -12.14 -0.01
CA ALA A 81 -15.35 -12.24 -1.41
C ALA A 81 -14.39 -13.13 -2.20
N ASP A 82 -14.73 -13.40 -3.46
CA ASP A 82 -13.80 -13.96 -4.45
C ASP A 82 -13.50 -12.91 -5.52
N PHE A 83 -12.35 -13.06 -6.16
CA PHE A 83 -11.88 -12.18 -7.22
C PHE A 83 -11.73 -12.97 -8.52
N VAL A 84 -12.25 -12.44 -9.62
CA VAL A 84 -12.04 -12.98 -10.96
C VAL A 84 -11.41 -11.91 -11.82
N TYR A 85 -10.33 -12.27 -12.51
CA TYR A 85 -9.70 -11.43 -13.51
C TYR A 85 -9.84 -12.07 -14.89
N GLN A 86 -10.12 -11.24 -15.89
CA GLN A 86 -10.23 -11.66 -17.27
C GLN A 86 -9.54 -10.67 -18.21
N ASP A 87 -8.74 -11.21 -19.12
CA ASP A 87 -8.12 -10.53 -20.24
C ASP A 87 -8.13 -11.45 -21.48
N PRO A 88 -7.58 -11.04 -22.65
CA PRO A 88 -7.50 -11.90 -23.83
C PRO A 88 -6.59 -13.14 -23.66
N THR A 89 -5.72 -13.17 -22.65
CA THR A 89 -4.82 -14.30 -22.39
C THR A 89 -5.49 -15.37 -21.53
N GLY A 90 -6.55 -15.02 -20.78
CA GLY A 90 -7.41 -15.97 -20.10
C GLY A 90 -8.17 -15.38 -18.92
N THR A 91 -8.74 -16.29 -18.12
CA THR A 91 -9.47 -15.97 -16.89
C THR A 91 -8.91 -16.79 -15.73
N PHE A 92 -8.77 -16.18 -14.56
CA PHE A 92 -8.47 -16.89 -13.33
C PHE A 92 -9.30 -16.35 -12.16
N THR A 93 -9.43 -17.17 -11.12
CA THR A 93 -10.18 -16.86 -9.90
C THR A 93 -9.24 -16.96 -8.70
N VAL A 94 -9.41 -16.04 -7.75
CA VAL A 94 -8.74 -16.03 -6.45
C VAL A 94 -9.83 -16.02 -5.39
N GLU A 95 -9.96 -17.12 -4.66
CA GLU A 95 -10.99 -17.28 -3.64
C GLU A 95 -10.58 -16.61 -2.32
N ASN A 96 -11.55 -16.25 -1.47
CA ASN A 96 -11.31 -15.74 -0.12
C ASN A 96 -10.39 -14.50 -0.08
N ILE A 97 -10.73 -13.46 -0.83
CA ILE A 97 -10.12 -12.13 -0.72
C ILE A 97 -10.87 -11.27 0.30
N GLY A 98 -10.17 -10.30 0.89
CA GLY A 98 -10.82 -9.21 1.62
C GLY A 98 -11.28 -8.12 0.65
N PHE A 99 -12.53 -7.69 0.76
CA PHE A 99 -13.10 -6.61 -0.06
C PHE A 99 -13.72 -5.52 0.80
N ARG A 100 -13.42 -4.25 0.50
CA ARG A 100 -13.97 -3.11 1.24
C ARG A 100 -14.05 -1.85 0.41
N THR A 101 -14.82 -0.86 0.86
CA THR A 101 -14.75 0.49 0.30
C THR A 101 -13.39 1.14 0.61
N ARG A 102 -13.06 2.28 0.00
CA ARG A 102 -11.92 3.13 0.39
C ARG A 102 -12.20 4.61 0.12
N GLY A 103 -11.35 5.47 0.68
CA GLY A 103 -11.34 6.90 0.39
C GLY A 103 -11.53 7.77 1.63
N ASN A 104 -11.45 9.08 1.41
CA ASN A 104 -11.59 10.09 2.45
C ASN A 104 -12.98 10.74 2.35
N MET A 105 -13.10 11.85 1.63
CA MET A 105 -14.38 12.54 1.37
C MET A 105 -15.25 11.82 0.33
N SER A 106 -14.64 11.00 -0.53
CA SER A 106 -15.36 10.24 -1.55
C SER A 106 -16.11 9.01 -1.02
N ARG A 107 -15.86 8.63 0.24
CA ARG A 107 -16.36 7.38 0.80
C ARG A 107 -17.81 7.55 1.27
N VAL A 108 -18.71 6.91 0.53
CA VAL A 108 -20.15 6.90 0.75
C VAL A 108 -20.59 5.49 1.12
N ARG A 109 -21.80 5.33 1.66
CA ARG A 109 -22.44 4.03 1.88
C ARG A 109 -22.52 3.26 0.55
N ILE A 110 -22.35 1.94 0.57
CA ILE A 110 -22.31 1.11 -0.65
C ILE A 110 -23.64 0.98 -1.37
N GLN A 111 -24.76 1.19 -0.67
CA GLN A 111 -26.11 1.17 -1.23
C GLN A 111 -27.07 2.10 -0.48
N GLU A 112 -28.19 2.44 -1.10
CA GLU A 112 -29.33 3.11 -0.47
C GLU A 112 -30.29 2.11 0.18
N ASP A 113 -31.25 2.60 0.98
CA ASP A 113 -32.23 1.74 1.67
C ASP A 113 -33.16 0.95 0.72
N ASP A 114 -33.29 1.40 -0.53
CA ASP A 114 -34.05 0.70 -1.57
C ASP A 114 -33.22 -0.32 -2.37
N GLY A 115 -31.95 -0.52 -2.00
CA GLY A 115 -31.01 -1.41 -2.67
C GLY A 115 -30.30 -0.77 -3.88
N THR A 116 -30.52 0.51 -4.17
CA THR A 116 -29.79 1.21 -5.23
C THR A 116 -28.30 1.26 -4.89
N LEU A 117 -27.45 0.74 -5.77
CA LEU A 117 -26.01 0.67 -5.54
C LEU A 117 -25.34 2.03 -5.75
N ASN A 118 -24.42 2.37 -4.84
CA ASN A 118 -23.61 3.57 -4.92
C ASN A 118 -22.22 3.28 -5.48
N LEU A 119 -21.87 4.01 -6.54
CA LEU A 119 -20.53 3.99 -7.12
C LEU A 119 -19.50 4.35 -6.05
N SER A 120 -18.62 3.42 -5.66
CA SER A 120 -17.66 3.61 -4.56
C SER A 120 -16.23 3.31 -5.00
N ASN A 121 -15.24 3.89 -4.32
CA ASN A 121 -13.87 3.41 -4.44
C ASN A 121 -13.74 2.16 -3.57
N PHE A 122 -12.96 1.19 -4.02
CA PHE A 122 -12.80 -0.09 -3.36
C PHE A 122 -11.33 -0.44 -3.15
N LYS A 123 -11.10 -1.37 -2.25
CA LYS A 123 -9.81 -2.00 -2.03
C LYS A 123 -10.01 -3.50 -1.88
N ILE A 124 -9.15 -4.26 -2.53
CA ILE A 124 -9.02 -5.70 -2.34
C ILE A 124 -7.75 -5.97 -1.52
N SER A 125 -7.83 -6.94 -0.62
CA SER A 125 -6.68 -7.55 0.02
C SER A 125 -6.61 -9.02 -0.39
N PHE A 126 -5.52 -9.41 -1.02
CA PHE A 126 -5.28 -10.80 -1.40
C PHE A 126 -4.75 -11.61 -0.22
N HIS A 127 -4.24 -10.99 0.84
CA HIS A 127 -3.65 -11.71 1.97
C HIS A 127 -4.47 -11.71 3.27
N HIS A 128 -5.71 -11.21 3.23
CA HIS A 128 -6.55 -11.11 4.43
C HIS A 128 -6.99 -12.51 4.86
N ASP A 129 -6.67 -12.92 6.08
CA ASP A 129 -6.92 -14.26 6.62
C ASP A 129 -8.21 -14.35 7.46
N PHE A 130 -8.87 -13.22 7.72
CA PHE A 130 -10.08 -13.13 8.54
C PHE A 130 -9.90 -13.68 9.97
N ASP A 131 -8.65 -13.71 10.47
CA ASP A 131 -8.26 -14.33 11.75
C ASP A 131 -8.70 -15.80 11.88
N LEU A 132 -8.82 -16.52 10.75
CA LEU A 132 -9.16 -17.94 10.72
C LEU A 132 -7.90 -18.79 10.54
N GLU A 133 -7.68 -19.78 11.41
CA GLU A 133 -6.51 -20.66 11.34
C GLU A 133 -6.38 -21.38 9.99
N GLU A 134 -7.52 -21.74 9.37
CA GLU A 134 -7.59 -22.39 8.06
C GLU A 134 -7.17 -21.50 6.89
N ASN A 135 -7.04 -20.18 7.11
CA ASN A 135 -6.61 -19.20 6.11
C ASN A 135 -5.19 -18.66 6.38
N ALA A 136 -4.43 -19.26 7.30
CA ALA A 136 -3.14 -18.72 7.74
C ALA A 136 -2.13 -18.58 6.59
N GLU A 137 -2.22 -19.42 5.56
CA GLU A 137 -1.40 -19.37 4.35
C GLU A 137 -1.70 -18.15 3.47
N LEU A 138 -2.91 -17.57 3.56
CA LEU A 138 -3.28 -16.38 2.79
C LEU A 138 -2.37 -15.19 3.11
N LYS A 139 -1.80 -15.10 4.33
CA LYS A 139 -0.89 -14.02 4.74
C LYS A 139 0.30 -13.80 3.82
N ASN A 140 0.69 -14.82 3.06
CA ASN A 140 1.82 -14.74 2.13
C ASN A 140 1.36 -14.61 0.66
N ARG A 141 0.06 -14.70 0.38
CA ARG A 141 -0.49 -14.69 -0.98
C ARG A 141 -0.31 -13.32 -1.61
N THR A 142 0.16 -13.32 -2.85
CA THR A 142 0.17 -12.14 -3.71
C THR A 142 -0.50 -12.46 -5.04
N VAL A 143 -1.06 -11.44 -5.68
CA VAL A 143 -1.63 -11.51 -7.03
C VAL A 143 -1.13 -10.31 -7.79
N PHE A 144 -0.62 -10.50 -9.00
CA PHE A 144 0.09 -9.44 -9.74
C PHE A 144 1.33 -8.91 -9.00
N ASN A 145 1.96 -9.75 -8.16
CA ASN A 145 2.99 -9.35 -7.19
C ASN A 145 2.55 -8.19 -6.27
N LEU A 146 1.25 -8.12 -5.97
CA LEU A 146 0.63 -7.20 -5.04
C LEU A 146 -0.02 -7.99 -3.89
N GLU A 147 0.06 -7.43 -2.67
CA GLU A 147 -0.68 -7.93 -1.52
C GLU A 147 -2.13 -7.40 -1.49
N GLU A 148 -2.32 -6.20 -2.06
CA GLU A 148 -3.59 -5.50 -2.10
C GLU A 148 -3.78 -4.84 -3.48
N LEU A 149 -5.00 -4.48 -3.83
CA LEU A 149 -5.29 -3.73 -5.05
C LEU A 149 -6.28 -2.62 -4.75
N ASP A 150 -5.93 -1.41 -5.16
CA ASP A 150 -6.71 -0.22 -4.95
C ASP A 150 -7.50 0.12 -6.23
N MET A 151 -8.82 0.32 -6.12
CA MET A 151 -9.70 0.55 -7.27
C MET A 151 -10.50 1.82 -7.06
N LYS A 152 -10.31 2.83 -7.92
CA LYS A 152 -11.06 4.09 -7.82
C LYS A 152 -12.04 4.24 -8.96
N ALA A 153 -13.25 4.65 -8.61
CA ALA A 153 -14.24 5.11 -9.56
C ALA A 153 -13.77 6.42 -10.18
N ASN A 154 -13.91 6.55 -11.50
CA ASN A 154 -13.64 7.79 -12.23
C ASN A 154 -14.78 8.79 -12.02
N ARG A 155 -14.83 9.38 -10.81
CA ARG A 155 -15.79 10.42 -10.43
C ARG A 155 -15.38 11.83 -10.90
N ASN A 156 -14.33 11.95 -11.70
CA ASN A 156 -13.86 13.24 -12.18
C ASN A 156 -14.87 13.82 -13.20
N TYR A 157 -15.04 15.14 -13.15
CA TYR A 157 -15.82 15.90 -14.15
C TYR A 157 -15.05 16.07 -15.48
N GLU A 158 -14.22 15.08 -15.80
CA GLU A 158 -13.22 15.13 -16.86
C GLU A 158 -13.44 13.89 -17.74
N GLY A 159 -13.81 14.13 -19.00
CA GLY A 159 -14.41 13.11 -19.87
C GLY A 159 -13.45 12.04 -20.40
N THR A 160 -12.14 12.13 -20.13
CA THR A 160 -11.14 11.16 -20.58
C THR A 160 -10.83 10.09 -19.54
N TYR A 161 -11.16 10.30 -18.26
CA TYR A 161 -10.90 9.36 -17.15
C TYR A 161 -9.43 9.01 -16.91
N ILE A 162 -8.49 9.72 -17.51
CA ILE A 162 -7.06 9.39 -17.44
C ILE A 162 -6.21 10.44 -16.71
N THR A 163 -6.78 11.54 -16.22
CA THR A 163 -5.98 12.63 -15.61
C THR A 163 -5.08 12.15 -14.46
N GLU A 164 -5.59 11.33 -13.53
CA GLU A 164 -4.80 10.81 -12.41
C GLU A 164 -3.74 9.81 -12.90
N LYS A 165 -4.09 8.92 -13.83
CA LYS A 165 -3.15 8.00 -14.46
C LYS A 165 -2.02 8.73 -15.18
N PHE A 166 -2.37 9.66 -16.07
CA PHE A 166 -1.42 10.48 -16.80
C PHE A 166 -0.47 11.23 -15.87
N SER A 167 -1.00 11.75 -14.75
CA SER A 167 -0.19 12.44 -13.74
C SER A 167 0.86 11.51 -13.12
N LEU A 168 0.47 10.30 -12.73
CA LEU A 168 1.37 9.31 -12.14
C LEU A 168 2.38 8.76 -13.17
N ASP A 169 1.95 8.52 -14.40
CA ASP A 169 2.82 8.12 -15.50
C ASP A 169 3.87 9.21 -15.80
N LEU A 170 3.48 10.48 -15.74
CA LEU A 170 4.40 11.61 -15.92
C LEU A 170 5.43 11.70 -14.78
N PHE A 171 5.02 11.48 -13.53
CA PHE A 171 5.98 11.39 -12.41
C PHE A 171 7.00 10.26 -12.65
N ASN A 172 6.52 9.06 -12.99
CA ASN A 172 7.40 7.91 -13.28
C ASN A 172 8.34 8.17 -14.46
N ALA A 173 7.87 8.84 -15.52
CA ALA A 173 8.69 9.17 -16.70
C ALA A 173 9.84 10.15 -16.41
N PHE A 174 9.82 10.81 -15.26
CA PHE A 174 10.85 11.73 -14.78
C PHE A 174 11.46 11.23 -13.46
N ASP A 175 11.48 9.92 -13.24
CA ASP A 175 12.12 9.27 -12.09
C ASP A 175 11.62 9.76 -10.72
N VAL A 176 10.37 10.20 -10.64
CA VAL A 176 9.66 10.43 -9.38
C VAL A 176 8.81 9.20 -9.12
N PHE A 177 9.09 8.50 -8.03
CA PHE A 177 8.39 7.26 -7.69
C PHE A 177 6.89 7.51 -7.50
N ALA A 178 6.09 6.94 -8.40
CA ALA A 178 4.63 7.00 -8.37
C ALA A 178 4.03 5.61 -8.60
N ALA A 179 2.82 5.41 -8.09
CA ALA A 179 2.07 4.17 -8.29
C ALA A 179 1.84 3.92 -9.79
N GLN A 180 2.05 2.69 -10.24
CA GLN A 180 1.57 2.26 -11.55
C GLN A 180 0.04 2.20 -11.54
N THR A 181 -0.57 2.56 -12.67
CA THR A 181 -2.03 2.54 -12.83
C THR A 181 -2.44 1.98 -14.17
N THR A 182 -3.60 1.31 -14.20
CA THR A 182 -4.25 0.81 -15.41
C THR A 182 -5.76 1.05 -15.32
N LEU A 183 -6.45 1.03 -16.45
CA LEU A 183 -7.92 1.01 -16.48
C LEU A 183 -8.45 -0.42 -16.59
N ALA A 184 -9.60 -0.68 -15.98
CA ALA A 184 -10.32 -1.95 -16.11
C ALA A 184 -11.83 -1.79 -15.95
N ASN A 185 -12.59 -2.68 -16.57
CA ASN A 185 -14.03 -2.80 -16.29
C ASN A 185 -14.22 -3.47 -14.93
N LEU A 186 -15.02 -2.87 -14.04
CA LEU A 186 -15.35 -3.47 -12.75
C LEU A 186 -16.78 -4.00 -12.75
N TYR A 187 -16.92 -5.25 -12.31
CA TYR A 187 -18.17 -5.89 -11.97
C TYR A 187 -18.18 -6.26 -10.49
N ILE A 188 -19.33 -6.10 -9.83
CA ILE A 188 -19.57 -6.65 -8.50
C ILE A 188 -20.79 -7.57 -8.60
N GLU A 189 -20.55 -8.86 -8.41
CA GLU A 189 -21.57 -9.90 -8.37
C GLU A 189 -22.03 -10.10 -6.93
N ILE A 190 -23.24 -9.64 -6.61
CA ILE A 190 -23.82 -9.66 -5.27
C ILE A 190 -24.91 -10.73 -5.25
N GLY A 191 -24.75 -11.77 -4.44
CA GLY A 191 -25.74 -12.85 -4.35
C GLY A 191 -26.03 -13.55 -5.70
N GLY A 192 -25.04 -13.59 -6.59
CA GLY A 192 -25.17 -14.13 -7.95
C GLY A 192 -25.73 -13.16 -9.00
N ILE A 193 -26.03 -11.91 -8.63
CA ILE A 193 -26.47 -10.86 -9.57
C ILE A 193 -25.28 -9.99 -9.92
N SER A 194 -24.85 -10.02 -11.19
CA SER A 194 -23.73 -9.23 -11.69
C SER A 194 -24.14 -7.78 -11.95
N ASN A 195 -23.43 -6.83 -11.33
CA ASN A 195 -23.63 -5.39 -11.51
C ASN A 195 -22.38 -4.78 -12.13
N TYR A 196 -22.54 -4.08 -13.26
CA TYR A 196 -21.44 -3.36 -13.90
C TYR A 196 -21.27 -1.97 -13.25
N TYR A 197 -20.11 -1.75 -12.64
CA TYR A 197 -19.77 -0.50 -11.95
C TYR A 197 -19.09 0.54 -12.85
N GLY A 198 -18.68 0.16 -14.06
CA GLY A 198 -18.02 1.05 -15.02
C GLY A 198 -16.52 0.80 -15.15
N VAL A 199 -15.83 1.77 -15.76
CA VAL A 199 -14.37 1.75 -15.90
C VAL A 199 -13.73 2.36 -14.66
N TYR A 200 -12.92 1.56 -13.99
CA TYR A 200 -12.17 1.93 -12.79
C TYR A 200 -10.70 2.10 -13.10
N THR A 201 -10.06 2.99 -12.35
CA THR A 201 -8.59 3.09 -12.33
C THR A 201 -8.08 2.20 -11.20
N LEU A 202 -7.22 1.25 -11.56
CA LEU A 202 -6.55 0.35 -10.63
C LEU A 202 -5.18 0.94 -10.29
N PHE A 203 -4.81 0.87 -9.02
CA PHE A 203 -3.56 1.43 -8.51
C PHE A 203 -2.73 0.34 -7.84
N GLU A 204 -1.46 0.32 -8.16
CA GLU A 204 -0.43 -0.27 -7.31
C GLU A 204 -0.51 0.38 -5.91
N PRO A 205 -0.68 -0.39 -4.83
CA PRO A 205 -0.58 0.16 -3.48
C PRO A 205 0.85 0.67 -3.20
N ILE A 206 0.94 1.79 -2.47
CA ILE A 206 2.21 2.29 -1.96
C ILE A 206 2.42 1.67 -0.57
N ASP A 207 3.16 0.57 -0.55
CA ASP A 207 3.44 -0.31 0.60
C ASP A 207 4.89 -0.84 0.58
N GLU A 208 5.19 -1.90 1.32
CA GLU A 208 6.52 -2.53 1.34
C GLU A 208 6.94 -3.09 -0.03
N GLN A 209 6.00 -3.62 -0.82
CA GLN A 209 6.30 -4.13 -2.16
C GLN A 209 6.63 -2.99 -3.12
N PHE A 210 5.96 -1.83 -2.97
CA PHE A 210 6.28 -0.61 -3.72
C PHE A 210 7.75 -0.21 -3.55
N LEU A 211 8.23 -0.19 -2.31
CA LEU A 211 9.63 0.10 -1.99
C LEU A 211 10.56 -0.95 -2.62
N LYS A 212 10.30 -2.23 -2.39
CA LYS A 212 11.13 -3.34 -2.92
C LYS A 212 11.27 -3.36 -4.43
N ARG A 213 10.28 -2.86 -5.18
CA ARG A 213 10.33 -2.78 -6.64
C ARG A 213 11.15 -1.60 -7.17
N ARG A 214 11.43 -0.58 -6.35
CA ARG A 214 12.04 0.69 -6.79
C ARG A 214 13.37 0.99 -6.12
N LEU A 215 13.55 0.54 -4.88
CA LEU A 215 14.73 0.80 -4.08
C LEU A 215 15.60 -0.45 -3.98
N ASP A 216 16.91 -0.21 -3.87
CA ASP A 216 17.87 -1.27 -3.64
C ASP A 216 17.61 -1.96 -2.31
N LYS A 217 18.15 -3.17 -2.18
CA LYS A 217 17.88 -4.03 -1.02
C LYS A 217 18.25 -3.39 0.32
N ASP A 218 19.27 -2.54 0.33
CA ASP A 218 19.76 -1.89 1.54
C ASP A 218 18.98 -0.61 1.87
N GLU A 219 18.01 -0.21 1.04
CA GLU A 219 17.21 1.02 1.16
C GLU A 219 15.70 0.76 1.22
N ASN A 220 15.25 -0.47 0.95
CA ASN A 220 13.83 -0.79 0.78
C ASN A 220 13.09 -1.28 2.04
N ASP A 221 13.76 -1.31 3.19
CA ASP A 221 13.20 -1.72 4.49
C ASP A 221 12.92 -0.53 5.45
N GLY A 222 13.09 0.70 4.96
CA GLY A 222 12.84 1.93 5.68
C GLY A 222 11.36 2.18 6.05
N ASN A 223 11.15 3.24 6.82
CA ASN A 223 9.81 3.68 7.20
C ASN A 223 9.09 4.38 6.04
N LEU A 224 7.92 3.86 5.68
CA LEU A 224 7.01 4.47 4.73
C LEU A 224 5.88 5.15 5.50
N TYR A 225 5.70 6.46 5.29
CA TYR A 225 4.57 7.19 5.84
C TYR A 225 3.57 7.49 4.72
N LYS A 226 2.28 7.51 5.06
CA LYS A 226 1.26 8.12 4.21
C LYS A 226 0.96 9.49 4.80
N SER A 227 1.26 10.52 4.03
CA SER A 227 1.18 11.91 4.47
C SER A 227 -0.15 12.54 4.03
N LEU A 228 -0.93 12.99 5.01
CA LEU A 228 -2.34 13.36 4.83
C LEU A 228 -2.70 14.61 5.63
N TRP A 229 -3.79 15.25 5.22
CA TRP A 229 -4.57 16.12 6.10
C TRP A 229 -5.60 15.30 6.89
N GLN A 230 -5.36 15.12 8.19
CA GLN A 230 -6.23 14.34 9.09
C GLN A 230 -6.46 15.05 10.44
N ASN A 231 -6.68 14.30 11.53
CA ASN A 231 -7.13 14.82 12.83
C ASN A 231 -6.19 15.87 13.43
N PHE A 232 -4.89 15.80 13.11
CA PHE A 232 -3.84 16.61 13.73
C PHE A 232 -3.19 17.59 12.76
N GLY A 233 -3.92 17.96 11.70
CA GLY A 233 -3.50 18.93 10.69
C GLY A 233 -2.86 18.29 9.45
N PRO A 234 -2.28 19.13 8.58
CA PRO A 234 -1.61 18.67 7.37
C PRO A 234 -0.22 18.11 7.69
N ALA A 235 0.17 17.06 6.96
CA ALA A 235 1.54 16.60 6.87
C ALA A 235 2.36 17.59 6.03
N ALA A 236 2.72 18.74 6.60
CA ALA A 236 3.37 19.84 5.87
C ALA A 236 4.90 19.89 6.05
N LEU A 237 5.51 18.85 6.63
CA LEU A 237 6.92 18.80 7.08
C LEU A 237 7.36 20.02 7.92
N ARG A 238 6.42 20.62 8.65
CA ARG A 238 6.68 21.70 9.63
C ARG A 238 6.87 21.12 11.02
N THR A 239 7.41 21.93 11.93
CA THR A 239 7.54 21.58 13.35
C THR A 239 6.26 20.95 13.89
N ILE A 240 6.39 19.73 14.42
CA ILE A 240 5.28 18.96 14.97
C ILE A 240 4.94 19.52 16.34
N THR A 241 3.72 20.06 16.48
CA THR A 241 3.22 20.60 17.74
C THR A 241 2.34 19.62 18.52
N ASP A 242 1.80 18.60 17.85
CA ASP A 242 1.03 17.52 18.45
C ASP A 242 1.70 16.18 18.14
N ASN A 243 2.12 15.45 19.17
CA ASN A 243 2.79 14.16 19.02
C ASN A 243 1.88 13.10 18.38
N ASN A 244 0.56 13.25 18.44
CA ASN A 244 -0.41 12.37 17.79
C ASN A 244 -0.48 12.60 16.26
N ALA A 245 0.21 13.62 15.73
CA ALA A 245 0.29 13.82 14.29
C ALA A 245 1.09 12.73 13.57
N ILE A 246 1.93 11.97 14.28
CA ILE A 246 2.65 10.80 13.74
C ILE A 246 2.22 9.57 14.51
N GLY A 247 1.90 8.49 13.78
CA GLY A 247 1.67 7.19 14.40
C GLY A 247 1.17 6.17 13.40
N ILE A 248 0.47 5.17 13.90
CA ILE A 248 -0.21 4.16 13.08
C ILE A 248 -1.71 4.42 13.22
N LYS A 249 -2.40 4.60 12.09
CA LYS A 249 -3.85 4.78 12.07
C LYS A 249 -4.56 3.63 12.80
N ASP A 250 -5.49 3.97 13.68
CA ASP A 250 -6.40 3.04 14.35
C ASP A 250 -7.84 3.53 14.17
N GLU A 251 -8.59 2.83 13.34
CA GLU A 251 -9.95 3.24 13.03
C GLU A 251 -10.97 2.93 14.13
N SER A 252 -10.67 1.97 15.01
CA SER A 252 -11.57 1.53 16.09
C SER A 252 -11.80 2.62 17.13
N VAL A 253 -10.92 3.61 17.13
CA VAL A 253 -10.99 4.83 17.94
C VAL A 253 -10.98 6.10 17.07
N ASN A 254 -11.12 5.94 15.75
CA ASN A 254 -11.03 7.00 14.75
C ASN A 254 -9.76 7.88 14.87
N TYR A 255 -8.63 7.26 15.23
CA TYR A 255 -7.31 7.89 15.23
C TYR A 255 -6.71 7.86 13.84
N ARG A 256 -6.56 9.04 13.22
CA ARG A 256 -5.95 9.21 11.89
C ARG A 256 -4.82 10.24 11.98
N PRO A 257 -3.55 9.80 12.14
CA PRO A 257 -2.41 10.70 12.17
C PRO A 257 -2.23 11.40 10.82
N ALA A 258 -1.54 12.55 10.83
CA ALA A 258 -1.14 13.24 9.60
C ALA A 258 -0.08 12.43 8.84
N TYR A 259 0.85 11.82 9.57
CA TYR A 259 1.84 10.88 9.05
C TYR A 259 1.48 9.46 9.56
N ASP A 260 0.79 8.69 8.72
CA ASP A 260 0.38 7.30 9.01
C ASP A 260 1.47 6.32 8.59
N LEU A 261 2.18 5.74 9.54
CA LEU A 261 3.22 4.73 9.29
C LEU A 261 2.62 3.48 8.64
N LYS A 262 3.16 3.09 7.48
CA LYS A 262 2.67 1.98 6.66
C LYS A 262 3.51 0.71 6.79
N THR A 263 4.83 0.85 6.99
CA THR A 263 5.79 -0.26 7.21
C THR A 263 6.25 -0.31 8.68
N ASN A 264 7.05 -1.32 9.07
CA ASN A 264 7.72 -1.37 10.38
C ASN A 264 6.83 -1.21 11.63
N LYS A 265 5.54 -1.57 11.53
CA LYS A 265 4.52 -1.32 12.56
C LYS A 265 4.66 -2.14 13.85
N LYS A 266 5.43 -3.23 13.83
CA LYS A 266 5.57 -4.13 15.00
C LYS A 266 6.31 -3.45 16.15
N VAL A 267 7.34 -2.66 15.82
CA VAL A 267 8.11 -1.85 16.76
C VAL A 267 8.27 -0.49 16.08
N PRO A 268 7.24 0.37 16.15
CA PRO A 268 7.26 1.64 15.42
C PRO A 268 8.32 2.56 16.01
N ASP A 269 9.19 3.07 15.14
CA ASP A 269 10.12 4.13 15.45
C ASP A 269 9.89 5.31 14.51
N HIS A 270 9.64 6.48 15.11
CA HIS A 270 9.37 7.73 14.39
C HIS A 270 10.51 8.73 14.53
N THR A 271 11.62 8.35 15.16
CA THR A 271 12.75 9.24 15.48
C THR A 271 13.32 9.84 14.21
N GLU A 272 13.58 9.04 13.17
CA GLU A 272 14.14 9.51 11.89
C GLU A 272 13.30 10.61 11.24
N LEU A 273 11.98 10.41 11.13
CA LEU A 273 11.08 11.42 10.54
C LEU A 273 11.01 12.68 11.41
N LYS A 274 10.99 12.54 12.74
CA LYS A 274 10.96 13.68 13.66
C LYS A 274 12.25 14.49 13.60
N ASP A 275 13.39 13.81 13.56
CA ASP A 275 14.71 14.43 13.45
C ASP A 275 14.86 15.11 12.09
N PHE A 276 14.43 14.46 11.00
CA PHE A 276 14.38 15.07 9.68
C PHE A 276 13.56 16.37 9.69
N ILE A 277 12.31 16.32 10.16
CA ILE A 277 11.45 17.50 10.27
C ILE A 277 12.09 18.58 11.15
N ASN A 278 12.71 18.21 12.27
CA ASN A 278 13.37 19.18 13.15
C ASN A 278 14.56 19.85 12.44
N ASN A 279 15.41 19.08 11.78
CA ASN A 279 16.64 19.58 11.16
C ASN A 279 16.32 20.48 9.96
N ILE A 280 15.38 20.13 9.09
CA ILE A 280 15.00 20.98 7.95
C ILE A 280 14.34 22.30 8.36
N ASN A 281 13.80 22.39 9.59
CA ASN A 281 13.16 23.60 10.12
C ASN A 281 14.07 24.41 11.06
N SER A 282 15.25 23.90 11.44
CA SER A 282 16.14 24.53 12.43
C SER A 282 17.54 24.85 11.91
N LEU A 283 18.07 24.03 10.99
CA LEU A 283 19.36 24.28 10.33
C LEU A 283 19.22 25.40 9.29
N ASN A 284 20.31 26.12 9.04
CA ASN A 284 20.36 27.23 8.07
C ASN A 284 21.77 27.34 7.44
N GLY A 285 21.86 28.00 6.28
CA GLY A 285 23.12 28.22 5.57
C GLY A 285 23.86 26.92 5.25
N ASP A 286 25.19 26.95 5.32
CA ASP A 286 26.07 25.80 5.00
C ASP A 286 25.72 24.53 5.81
N ALA A 287 25.21 24.68 7.05
CA ALA A 287 24.83 23.54 7.88
C ALA A 287 23.55 22.85 7.39
N PHE A 288 22.61 23.60 6.82
CA PHE A 288 21.41 23.02 6.21
C PHE A 288 21.75 22.37 4.87
N GLU A 289 22.57 23.03 4.05
CA GLU A 289 23.00 22.51 2.75
C GLU A 289 23.67 21.14 2.90
N ALA A 290 24.68 21.04 3.77
CA ALA A 290 25.33 19.76 4.04
C ALA A 290 24.36 18.70 4.58
N TYR A 291 23.44 19.07 5.49
CA TYR A 291 22.48 18.12 6.04
C TYR A 291 21.50 17.58 4.99
N ILE A 292 20.91 18.45 4.17
CA ILE A 292 19.89 18.04 3.22
C ILE A 292 20.48 17.20 2.09
N GLU A 293 21.73 17.48 1.68
CA GLU A 293 22.45 16.66 0.69
C GLU A 293 22.74 15.24 1.20
N ASP A 294 23.02 15.08 2.50
CA ASP A 294 23.34 13.78 3.09
C ASP A 294 22.11 12.95 3.51
N ASN A 295 20.95 13.59 3.69
CA ASN A 295 19.79 12.96 4.35
C ASN A 295 18.49 12.98 3.52
N PHE A 296 18.52 13.48 2.29
CA PHE A 296 17.31 13.62 1.48
C PHE A 296 17.57 13.59 -0.03
N GLU A 297 16.65 12.98 -0.78
CA GLU A 297 16.68 12.94 -2.24
C GLU A 297 16.27 14.29 -2.87
N VAL A 298 17.16 15.27 -2.78
CA VAL A 298 16.92 16.65 -3.25
C VAL A 298 16.53 16.67 -4.74
N ASP A 299 17.22 15.90 -5.58
CA ASP A 299 16.97 15.87 -7.03
C ASP A 299 15.56 15.32 -7.37
N MET A 300 15.15 14.21 -6.74
CA MET A 300 13.80 13.68 -6.89
C MET A 300 12.73 14.66 -6.39
N MET A 301 12.98 15.34 -5.27
CA MET A 301 12.07 16.37 -4.75
C MET A 301 11.90 17.54 -5.73
N LEU A 302 12.99 18.04 -6.33
CA LEU A 302 12.91 19.12 -7.31
C LEU A 302 12.09 18.70 -8.55
N ARG A 303 12.25 17.45 -9.00
CA ARG A 303 11.43 16.88 -10.08
C ARG A 303 9.96 16.76 -9.68
N LEU A 304 9.66 16.27 -8.47
CA LEU A 304 8.31 16.22 -7.92
C LEU A 304 7.65 17.61 -7.93
N LEU A 305 8.35 18.63 -7.43
CA LEU A 305 7.86 20.01 -7.40
C LEU A 305 7.62 20.57 -8.80
N ALA A 306 8.55 20.35 -9.73
CA ALA A 306 8.45 20.85 -11.11
C ALA A 306 7.26 20.22 -11.84
N ILE A 307 7.11 18.90 -11.79
CA ILE A 307 6.00 18.18 -12.42
C ILE A 307 4.68 18.57 -11.75
N GLY A 308 4.66 18.70 -10.43
CA GLY A 308 3.50 19.21 -9.70
C GLY A 308 3.05 20.59 -10.19
N VAL A 309 3.97 21.50 -10.58
CA VAL A 309 3.61 22.81 -11.15
C VAL A 309 2.92 22.63 -12.49
N LEU A 310 3.44 21.74 -13.35
CA LEU A 310 2.89 21.47 -14.68
C LEU A 310 1.50 20.82 -14.62
N LEU A 311 1.31 19.87 -13.70
CA LEU A 311 0.04 19.18 -13.50
C LEU A 311 -1.00 20.05 -12.77
N GLY A 312 -0.54 21.07 -12.03
CA GLY A 312 -1.41 22.00 -11.34
C GLY A 312 -2.19 21.40 -10.16
N ASN A 313 -1.65 20.41 -9.45
CA ASN A 313 -2.29 19.83 -8.26
C ASN A 313 -2.29 20.85 -7.10
N PRO A 314 -3.46 21.38 -6.68
CA PRO A 314 -3.51 22.38 -5.62
C PRO A 314 -3.48 21.78 -4.21
N ASP A 315 -3.55 20.45 -4.08
CA ASP A 315 -3.67 19.74 -2.81
C ASP A 315 -2.42 18.88 -2.52
N ASP A 316 -1.32 19.09 -3.23
CA ASP A 316 -0.06 18.40 -2.92
C ASP A 316 0.70 19.06 -1.76
N TYR A 317 1.89 18.52 -1.47
CA TYR A 317 2.80 19.01 -0.44
C TYR A 317 2.98 20.54 -0.45
N ARG A 318 3.04 21.18 -1.62
CA ARG A 318 3.40 22.61 -1.76
C ARG A 318 2.34 23.55 -1.19
N ALA A 319 1.10 23.08 -1.11
CA ALA A 319 -0.03 23.88 -0.66
C ALA A 319 -0.64 23.31 0.61
N MET A 320 -1.17 22.09 0.54
CA MET A 320 -2.04 21.52 1.59
C MET A 320 -1.36 20.43 2.41
N GLY A 321 -0.13 20.03 2.11
CA GLY A 321 0.58 18.99 2.87
C GLY A 321 -0.14 17.63 2.78
N ASN A 322 -0.62 17.29 1.59
CA ASN A 322 -1.41 16.08 1.33
C ASN A 322 -0.94 15.42 0.02
N ASN A 323 -1.48 14.25 -0.30
CA ASN A 323 -1.23 13.50 -1.55
C ASN A 323 0.24 13.14 -1.81
N TYR A 324 0.99 12.84 -0.76
CA TYR A 324 2.34 12.26 -0.87
C TYR A 324 2.54 11.18 0.20
N TYR A 325 3.62 10.44 0.07
CA TYR A 325 4.07 9.45 1.04
C TYR A 325 5.38 9.95 1.65
#